data_AF-A0A821GTZ7-F1
#
_entry.id   AF-A0A821GTZ7-F1
#
_cell.length_a   1.000
_cell.length_b   1.000
_cell.length_c   1.000
_cell.angle_alpha   90.00
_cell.angle_beta   90.00
_cell.angle_gamma   90.00
#
_symmetry.space_group_name_H-M   'P 1'
#
loop_
_entity.id
_entity.type
_entity.pdbx_description
1 polymer ?
#
loop_
_entity_poly.entity_id
_entity_poly.type
_entity_poly.pdbx_seq_one_letter_code
_entity_poly.pdbx_strand_id
1 'polypeptide(L)'
;CHRRFGVELGEQVWEEINRCFDTMPICALVDNRILCVHGGIPSLDVKSDFFKLVSQIPCPLRDPENESPFAWELLWNDPLSNEINDLENRNDGFSLNVRRGTGFFFSSKALTDFLHQNSLSYVVRAHEVQQQGFKVQLNGRLLTVFSSSHYCGGENEAATVLCDSNKLRLIRLDTSS
;
A
#
# COMPACT_ATOMS: atom_id res chain seq x y z
N CYS A 1 11.32 -22.56 3.95
CA CYS A 1 12.27 -23.17 3.00
C CYS A 1 12.84 -24.52 3.48
N HIS A 2 13.34 -24.63 4.73
CA HIS A 2 13.97 -25.88 5.23
C HIS A 2 13.12 -27.14 5.05
N ARG A 3 11.85 -27.10 5.45
CA ARG A 3 10.92 -28.24 5.32
C ARG A 3 10.81 -28.77 3.88
N ARG A 4 10.94 -27.90 2.87
CA ARG A 4 10.71 -28.23 1.45
C ARG A 4 11.99 -28.56 0.69
N PHE A 5 13.12 -27.93 1.05
CA PHE A 5 14.37 -27.96 0.28
C PHE A 5 15.58 -28.48 1.07
N GLY A 6 15.41 -28.85 2.35
CA GLY A 6 16.53 -29.18 3.24
C GLY A 6 17.17 -27.93 3.85
N VAL A 7 18.14 -28.11 4.76
CA VAL A 7 18.78 -27.00 5.49
C VAL A 7 19.59 -26.13 4.54
N GLU A 8 20.63 -26.68 3.91
CA GLU A 8 21.59 -25.92 3.09
C GLU A 8 20.92 -25.19 1.92
N LEU A 9 20.20 -25.91 1.04
CA LEU A 9 19.49 -25.28 -0.08
C LEU A 9 18.33 -24.40 0.40
N GLY A 10 17.70 -24.75 1.52
CA GLY A 10 16.61 -23.97 2.07
C GLY A 10 17.06 -22.60 2.58
N GLU A 11 18.23 -22.50 3.20
CA GLU A 11 18.84 -21.23 3.60
C GLU A 11 19.19 -20.39 2.38
N GLN A 12 19.88 -20.98 1.38
CA GLN A 12 20.23 -20.28 0.14
C GLN A 12 19.00 -19.72 -0.58
N VAL A 13 17.95 -20.53 -0.75
CA VAL A 13 16.70 -20.06 -1.38
C VAL A 13 16.04 -18.95 -0.58
N TRP A 14 16.03 -19.04 0.76
CA TRP A 14 15.49 -17.98 1.60
C TRP A 14 16.26 -16.67 1.43
N GLU A 15 17.59 -16.73 1.45
CA GLU A 15 18.43 -15.54 1.26
C GLU A 15 18.25 -14.91 -0.13
N GLU A 16 18.22 -15.71 -1.20
CA GLU A 16 18.04 -15.18 -2.56
C GLU A 16 16.68 -14.52 -2.74
N ILE A 17 15.62 -15.10 -2.15
CA ILE A 17 14.28 -14.48 -2.19
C ILE A 17 14.28 -13.13 -1.45
N ASN A 18 14.92 -13.04 -0.27
CA ASN A 18 15.04 -11.77 0.44
C ASN A 18 15.87 -10.76 -0.36
N ARG A 19 16.98 -11.17 -0.97
CA ARG A 19 17.76 -10.32 -1.88
C ARG A 19 16.91 -9.77 -3.04
N CYS A 20 15.98 -10.57 -3.57
CA CYS A 20 15.02 -10.07 -4.56
C CYS A 20 14.07 -9.02 -3.96
N PHE A 21 13.49 -9.28 -2.78
CA PHE A 21 12.58 -8.34 -2.11
C PHE A 21 13.26 -7.01 -1.75
N ASP A 22 14.52 -7.03 -1.32
CA ASP A 22 15.30 -5.83 -1.01
C ASP A 22 15.42 -4.87 -2.21
N THR A 23 15.25 -5.37 -3.44
CA THR A 23 15.39 -4.59 -4.69
C THR A 23 14.07 -4.23 -5.35
N MET A 24 12.93 -4.63 -4.76
CA MET A 24 11.62 -4.35 -5.35
C MET A 24 11.26 -2.85 -5.26
N PRO A 25 10.64 -2.29 -6.30
CA PRO A 25 10.16 -0.91 -6.27
C PRO A 25 9.04 -0.74 -5.22
N ILE A 26 9.10 0.36 -4.46
CA ILE A 26 8.15 0.65 -3.37
C ILE A 26 6.82 1.24 -3.88
N CYS A 27 6.84 1.94 -5.01
CA CYS A 27 5.65 2.52 -5.62
C CYS A 27 5.76 2.58 -7.14
N ALA A 28 4.63 2.77 -7.81
CA ALA A 28 4.58 3.06 -9.24
C ALA A 28 3.68 4.26 -9.53
N LEU A 29 4.01 5.02 -10.57
CA LEU A 29 3.17 6.10 -11.08
C LEU A 29 2.62 5.67 -12.45
N VAL A 30 1.30 5.55 -12.55
CA VAL A 30 0.59 5.18 -13.78
C VAL A 30 -0.08 6.42 -14.37
N ASP A 31 0.09 6.61 -15.69
CA ASP A 31 -0.47 7.72 -16.47
C ASP A 31 -0.20 9.12 -15.88
N ASN A 32 0.90 9.27 -15.10
CA ASN A 32 1.28 10.48 -14.38
C ASN A 32 0.19 11.01 -13.41
N ARG A 33 -0.80 10.19 -13.05
CA ARG A 33 -1.97 10.61 -12.26
C ARG A 33 -2.37 9.61 -11.19
N ILE A 34 -1.95 8.36 -11.28
CA ILE A 34 -2.35 7.30 -10.36
C ILE A 34 -1.11 6.80 -9.62
N LEU A 35 -1.07 7.03 -8.31
CA LEU A 35 -0.03 6.47 -7.47
C LEU A 35 -0.43 5.08 -7.00
N CYS A 36 0.41 4.09 -7.25
CA CYS A 36 0.25 2.71 -6.79
C CYS A 36 1.26 2.44 -5.66
N VAL A 37 0.77 2.06 -4.48
CA VAL A 37 1.57 1.74 -3.28
C VAL A 37 1.00 0.49 -2.62
N HIS A 38 1.77 -0.19 -1.75
CA HIS A 38 1.21 -1.35 -1.03
C HIS A 38 0.24 -0.93 0.08
N GLY A 39 0.72 -0.05 0.97
CA GLY A 39 -0.02 0.52 2.09
C GLY A 39 -0.67 1.83 1.69
N GLY A 40 -0.15 2.95 2.15
CA GLY A 40 -0.84 4.24 2.09
C GLY A 40 0.01 5.39 1.62
N ILE A 41 -0.56 6.59 1.70
CA ILE A 41 0.21 7.82 1.55
C ILE A 41 1.09 8.01 2.80
N PRO A 42 2.31 8.57 2.65
CA PRO A 42 3.16 8.87 3.79
C PRO A 42 2.74 10.19 4.45
N SER A 43 3.01 10.31 5.74
CA SER A 43 2.96 11.55 6.49
C SER A 43 4.14 12.42 6.08
N LEU A 44 3.84 13.52 5.37
CA LEU A 44 4.85 14.42 4.82
C LEU A 44 4.59 15.84 5.26
N ASP A 45 5.66 16.59 5.48
CA ASP A 45 5.57 18.03 5.58
C ASP A 45 5.09 18.64 4.26
N VAL A 46 4.30 19.70 4.34
CA VAL A 46 3.68 20.42 3.19
C VAL A 46 4.69 20.89 2.13
N LYS A 47 5.98 21.01 2.49
CA LYS A 47 7.05 21.44 1.57
C LYS A 47 7.80 20.28 0.92
N SER A 48 7.49 19.04 1.29
CA SER A 48 8.20 17.87 0.81
C SER A 48 7.86 17.58 -0.66
N ASP A 49 8.88 17.27 -1.44
CA ASP A 49 8.72 16.73 -2.80
C ASP A 49 8.68 15.20 -2.70
N PHE A 50 7.47 14.64 -2.87
CA PHE A 50 7.23 13.20 -2.79
C PHE A 50 8.11 12.42 -3.76
N PHE A 51 8.18 12.83 -5.02
CA PHE A 51 8.89 12.09 -6.06
C PHE A 51 10.41 12.15 -5.85
N LYS A 52 10.91 13.28 -5.33
CA LYS A 52 12.30 13.36 -4.89
C LYS A 52 12.59 12.40 -3.75
N LEU A 53 11.72 12.32 -2.74
CA LEU A 53 11.89 11.36 -1.63
C LEU A 53 11.86 9.91 -2.12
N VAL A 54 10.96 9.57 -3.05
CA VAL A 54 10.94 8.24 -3.70
C VAL A 54 12.28 7.94 -4.39
N SER A 55 12.85 8.90 -5.11
CA SER A 55 14.15 8.71 -5.80
C SER A 55 15.34 8.55 -4.85
N GLN A 56 15.16 8.86 -3.56
CA GLN A 56 16.18 8.76 -2.52
C GLN A 56 16.03 7.50 -1.66
N ILE A 57 15.00 6.67 -1.89
CA ILE A 57 14.85 5.39 -1.20
C ILE A 57 16.07 4.51 -1.53
N PRO A 58 16.78 3.96 -0.51
CA PRO A 58 17.87 3.03 -0.73
C PRO A 58 17.46 1.82 -1.57
N CYS A 59 18.36 1.34 -2.43
CA CYS A 59 18.20 0.08 -3.13
C CYS A 59 19.57 -0.61 -3.19
N PRO A 60 19.75 -1.77 -2.52
CA PRO A 60 18.76 -2.55 -1.78
C PRO A 60 18.25 -1.86 -0.50
N LEU A 61 16.99 -2.13 -0.12
CA LEU A 61 16.35 -1.70 1.12
C LEU A 61 16.13 -2.92 2.03
N ARG A 62 17.10 -3.22 2.89
CA ARG A 62 17.14 -4.45 3.71
C ARG A 62 16.38 -4.32 5.02
N ASP A 63 16.36 -3.11 5.56
CA ASP A 63 15.69 -2.76 6.80
C ASP A 63 14.87 -1.48 6.58
N PRO A 64 13.72 -1.58 5.89
CA PRO A 64 12.91 -0.42 5.53
C PRO A 64 12.53 0.47 6.70
N GLU A 65 12.26 -0.09 7.89
CA GLU A 65 11.85 0.66 9.08
C GLU A 65 12.96 1.63 9.55
N ASN A 66 14.21 1.17 9.54
CA ASN A 66 15.35 1.97 10.01
C ASN A 66 16.05 2.77 8.88
N GLU A 67 16.11 2.22 7.66
CA GLU A 67 16.77 2.85 6.52
C GLU A 67 15.90 3.92 5.84
N SER A 68 14.57 3.75 5.85
CA SER A 68 13.65 4.70 5.24
C SER A 68 12.25 4.67 5.87
N PRO A 69 12.03 5.43 6.96
CA PRO A 69 10.69 5.59 7.54
C PRO A 69 9.63 6.01 6.50
N PHE A 70 10.06 6.79 5.49
CA PHE A 70 9.22 7.15 4.34
C PHE A 70 8.77 5.93 3.53
N ALA A 71 9.67 5.03 3.16
CA ALA A 71 9.32 3.78 2.45
C ALA A 71 8.47 2.87 3.34
N TRP A 72 8.76 2.82 4.64
CA TRP A 72 7.98 2.06 5.60
C TRP A 72 6.52 2.51 5.65
N GLU A 73 6.27 3.82 5.67
CA GLU A 73 4.92 4.38 5.63
C GLU A 73 4.16 4.05 4.33
N LEU A 74 4.85 4.04 3.18
CA LEU A 74 4.27 3.59 1.91
C LEU A 74 3.83 2.12 1.92
N LEU A 75 4.48 1.30 2.75
CA LEU A 75 4.16 -0.12 2.91
C LEU A 75 3.07 -0.37 3.95
N TRP A 76 2.97 0.45 5.01
CA TRP A 76 2.17 0.11 6.21
C TRP A 76 1.03 1.07 6.57
N ASN A 77 0.98 2.28 6.02
CA ASN A 77 -0.10 3.20 6.36
C ASN A 77 -1.46 2.66 5.87
N ASP A 78 -2.53 2.88 6.63
CA ASP A 78 -3.91 2.45 6.33
C ASP A 78 -4.86 3.64 6.20
N PRO A 79 -5.91 3.62 5.35
CA PRO A 79 -6.94 4.65 5.41
C PRO A 79 -7.71 4.55 6.73
N LEU A 80 -8.11 5.70 7.28
CA LEU A 80 -9.03 5.73 8.41
C LEU A 80 -10.39 5.13 8.00
N SER A 81 -10.87 4.16 8.77
CA SER A 81 -12.23 3.60 8.62
C SER A 81 -13.22 4.33 9.50
N ASN A 82 -14.49 4.38 9.11
CA ASN A 82 -15.59 5.01 9.88
C ASN A 82 -15.75 4.46 11.31
N GLU A 83 -15.20 3.29 11.60
CA GLU A 83 -15.18 2.67 12.95
C GLU A 83 -14.16 3.33 13.89
N ILE A 84 -13.22 4.10 13.34
CA ILE A 84 -12.15 4.79 14.07
C ILE A 84 -12.43 6.30 13.93
N ASN A 85 -13.46 6.79 14.60
CA ASN A 85 -13.82 8.22 14.59
C ASN A 85 -12.99 9.06 15.60
N ASP A 86 -12.25 8.44 16.51
CA ASP A 86 -11.62 9.12 17.65
C ASP A 86 -10.22 9.70 17.37
N LEU A 87 -9.76 9.68 16.11
CA LEU A 87 -8.39 10.02 15.74
C LEU A 87 -8.22 11.33 14.96
N GLU A 88 -9.27 12.17 14.86
CA GLU A 88 -9.20 13.54 14.28
C GLU A 88 -8.33 14.54 15.09
N ASN A 89 -7.36 14.05 15.86
CA ASN A 89 -6.59 14.85 16.83
C ASN A 89 -5.23 15.34 16.32
N ARG A 90 -4.85 15.08 15.07
CA ARG A 90 -3.73 15.79 14.42
C ARG A 90 -4.24 16.63 13.26
N ASN A 91 -3.81 17.89 13.21
CA ASN A 91 -4.19 18.85 12.17
C ASN A 91 -3.76 18.42 10.75
N ASP A 92 -2.77 17.52 10.64
CA ASP A 92 -2.28 16.97 9.38
C ASP A 92 -3.13 15.81 8.82
N GLY A 93 -4.09 15.31 9.60
CA GLY A 93 -4.97 14.22 9.20
C GLY A 93 -4.36 12.82 9.27
N PHE A 94 -3.28 12.63 10.04
CA PHE A 94 -2.66 11.33 10.32
C PHE A 94 -2.77 10.95 11.80
N SER A 95 -2.79 9.65 12.11
CA SER A 95 -2.79 9.15 13.49
C SER A 95 -2.12 7.79 13.59
N LEU A 96 -1.60 7.39 14.75
CA LEU A 96 -0.92 6.10 14.89
C LEU A 96 -1.82 4.92 14.51
N ASN A 97 -1.28 3.97 13.72
CA ASN A 97 -2.01 2.79 13.33
C ASN A 97 -1.92 1.70 14.41
N VAL A 98 -2.83 1.76 15.37
CA VAL A 98 -2.89 0.81 16.49
C VAL A 98 -3.19 -0.64 16.06
N ARG A 99 -3.77 -0.85 14.87
CA ARG A 99 -4.06 -2.21 14.36
C ARG A 99 -2.80 -2.91 13.87
N ARG A 100 -1.84 -2.16 13.33
CA ARG A 100 -0.57 -2.68 12.81
C ARG A 100 0.54 -2.62 13.86
N GLY A 101 0.43 -1.73 14.85
CA GLY A 101 1.49 -1.43 15.80
C GLY A 101 2.64 -0.61 15.21
N THR A 102 2.48 -0.12 13.97
CA THR A 102 3.46 0.68 13.23
C THR A 102 2.75 1.48 12.12
N GLY A 103 3.39 2.51 11.60
CA GLY A 103 2.80 3.40 10.59
C GLY A 103 1.58 4.19 11.10
N PHE A 104 0.80 4.72 10.17
CA PHE A 104 -0.27 5.67 10.44
C PHE A 104 -1.58 5.32 9.73
N PHE A 105 -2.69 5.68 10.36
CA PHE A 105 -3.93 5.94 9.64
C PHE A 105 -3.88 7.30 8.94
N PHE A 106 -4.42 7.39 7.74
CA PHE A 106 -4.60 8.67 7.03
C PHE A 106 -6.07 8.94 6.70
N SER A 107 -6.49 10.18 6.94
CA SER A 107 -7.87 10.63 6.74
C SER A 107 -8.17 11.00 5.27
N SER A 108 -9.45 11.26 4.98
CA SER A 108 -9.85 11.82 3.68
C SER A 108 -9.22 13.19 3.42
N LYS A 109 -8.94 13.98 4.47
CA LYS A 109 -8.28 15.28 4.35
C LYS A 109 -6.83 15.09 3.91
N ALA A 110 -6.07 14.25 4.62
CA ALA A 110 -4.67 13.95 4.30
C ALA A 110 -4.52 13.46 2.86
N LEU A 111 -5.40 12.55 2.40
CA LEU A 111 -5.39 12.09 1.01
C LEU A 111 -5.67 13.23 0.01
N THR A 112 -6.63 14.10 0.32
CA THR A 112 -6.97 15.22 -0.56
C THR A 112 -5.79 16.15 -0.76
N ASP A 113 -5.15 16.52 0.34
CA ASP A 113 -4.02 17.44 0.34
C ASP A 113 -2.82 16.82 -0.40
N PHE A 114 -2.52 15.54 -0.12
CA PHE A 114 -1.46 14.79 -0.79
C PHE A 114 -1.68 14.71 -2.31
N LEU A 115 -2.88 14.36 -2.76
CA LEU A 115 -3.19 14.28 -4.19
C LEU A 115 -3.04 15.65 -4.87
N HIS A 116 -3.54 16.71 -4.23
CA HIS A 116 -3.45 18.06 -4.76
C HIS A 116 -2.00 18.56 -4.85
N GLN A 117 -1.21 18.40 -3.79
CA GLN A 117 0.19 18.80 -3.74
C GLN A 117 1.03 18.12 -4.83
N ASN A 118 0.73 16.86 -5.15
CA ASN A 118 1.49 16.06 -6.11
C ASN A 118 0.85 15.98 -7.50
N SER A 119 -0.21 16.76 -7.78
CA SER A 119 -0.95 16.74 -9.04
C SER A 119 -1.48 15.36 -9.46
N LEU A 120 -1.83 14.53 -8.47
CA LEU A 120 -2.36 13.18 -8.65
C LEU A 120 -3.90 13.17 -8.60
N SER A 121 -4.51 12.15 -9.18
CA SER A 121 -5.96 11.95 -9.21
C SER A 121 -6.42 10.83 -8.28
N TYR A 122 -5.67 9.74 -8.21
CA TYR A 122 -6.05 8.55 -7.44
C TYR A 122 -4.83 7.92 -6.74
N VAL A 123 -5.10 7.25 -5.63
CA VAL A 123 -4.20 6.25 -5.05
C VAL A 123 -4.84 4.87 -5.24
N VAL A 124 -4.07 3.93 -5.76
CA VAL A 124 -4.40 2.50 -5.77
C VAL A 124 -3.49 1.80 -4.78
N ARG A 125 -4.08 1.00 -3.89
CA ARG A 125 -3.36 0.29 -2.84
C ARG A 125 -3.86 -1.13 -2.63
N ALA A 126 -3.16 -1.86 -1.76
CA ALA A 126 -3.55 -3.19 -1.31
C ALA A 126 -3.60 -3.25 0.23
N HIS A 127 -2.99 -4.30 0.81
CA HIS A 127 -2.67 -4.43 2.25
C HIS A 127 -3.84 -4.68 3.23
N GLU A 128 -5.08 -4.35 2.87
CA GLU A 128 -6.27 -4.69 3.66
C GLU A 128 -7.19 -5.65 2.88
N VAL A 129 -7.57 -6.78 3.49
CA VAL A 129 -8.52 -7.74 2.91
C VAL A 129 -9.87 -7.05 2.67
N GLN A 130 -10.45 -7.23 1.49
CA GLN A 130 -11.75 -6.70 1.13
C GLN A 130 -12.70 -7.84 0.77
N GLN A 131 -13.91 -7.85 1.32
CA GLN A 131 -14.86 -8.94 1.12
C GLN A 131 -15.20 -9.17 -0.37
N GLN A 132 -15.32 -8.10 -1.15
CA GLN A 132 -15.59 -8.15 -2.59
C GLN A 132 -14.32 -8.15 -3.45
N GLY A 133 -13.14 -8.34 -2.83
CA GLY A 133 -11.83 -8.20 -3.47
C GLY A 133 -11.39 -6.77 -3.73
N PHE A 134 -12.26 -5.77 -3.57
CA PHE A 134 -11.90 -4.37 -3.66
C PHE A 134 -12.76 -3.46 -2.78
N LYS A 135 -12.32 -2.22 -2.60
CA LYS A 135 -13.09 -1.15 -1.95
C LYS A 135 -12.74 0.21 -2.54
N VAL A 136 -13.76 1.03 -2.74
CA VAL A 136 -13.63 2.44 -3.14
C VAL A 136 -13.84 3.29 -1.88
N GLN A 137 -12.86 4.12 -1.52
CA GLN A 137 -12.83 4.86 -0.26
C GLN A 137 -12.52 6.34 -0.50
N LEU A 138 -12.70 7.14 0.56
CA LEU A 138 -12.25 8.55 0.64
C LEU A 138 -12.69 9.38 -0.58
N ASN A 139 -14.01 9.43 -0.79
CA ASN A 139 -14.67 10.15 -1.87
C ASN A 139 -14.26 9.67 -3.28
N GLY A 140 -14.02 8.37 -3.44
CA GLY A 140 -13.73 7.77 -4.74
C GLY A 140 -12.28 7.95 -5.21
N ARG A 141 -11.40 8.47 -4.36
CA ARG A 141 -10.01 8.78 -4.72
C ARG A 141 -8.99 7.75 -4.21
N LEU A 142 -9.43 6.82 -3.35
CA LEU A 142 -8.63 5.69 -2.91
C LEU A 142 -9.29 4.38 -3.37
N LEU A 143 -8.54 3.54 -4.06
CA LEU A 143 -8.93 2.19 -4.44
C LEU A 143 -8.08 1.20 -3.68
N THR A 144 -8.71 0.35 -2.87
CA THR A 144 -8.05 -0.79 -2.22
C THR A 144 -8.40 -2.06 -3.00
N VAL A 145 -7.40 -2.79 -3.48
CA VAL A 145 -7.57 -4.05 -4.23
C VAL A 145 -6.90 -5.20 -3.48
N PHE A 146 -7.56 -6.35 -3.50
CA PHE A 146 -7.09 -7.58 -2.88
C PHE A 146 -7.33 -8.74 -3.84
N SER A 147 -6.25 -9.39 -4.27
CA SER A 147 -6.26 -10.34 -5.38
C SER A 147 -6.16 -11.81 -4.95
N SER A 148 -6.40 -12.11 -3.67
CA SER A 148 -6.48 -13.48 -3.13
C SER A 148 -7.90 -13.73 -2.63
N SER A 149 -8.61 -14.72 -3.17
CA SER A 149 -9.89 -15.16 -2.61
C SER A 149 -9.67 -16.14 -1.46
N HIS A 150 -10.70 -16.36 -0.65
CA HIS A 150 -10.70 -17.30 0.48
C HIS A 150 -9.49 -17.16 1.41
N TYR A 151 -9.04 -15.92 1.61
CA TYR A 151 -7.82 -15.63 2.35
C TYR A 151 -7.91 -16.18 3.77
N CYS A 152 -6.92 -16.98 4.16
CA CYS A 152 -6.89 -17.70 5.43
C CYS A 152 -8.16 -18.53 5.73
N GLY A 153 -8.82 -19.07 4.70
CA GLY A 153 -10.04 -19.86 4.85
C GLY A 153 -11.31 -19.02 4.98
N GLY A 154 -11.24 -17.71 4.71
CA GLY A 154 -12.40 -16.82 4.69
C GLY A 154 -13.28 -16.97 3.44
N GLU A 155 -14.23 -16.06 3.28
CA GLU A 155 -15.20 -16.05 2.18
C GLU A 155 -15.01 -14.84 1.23
N ASN A 156 -13.88 -14.15 1.31
CA ASN A 156 -13.64 -12.98 0.48
C ASN A 156 -13.38 -13.38 -0.97
N GLU A 157 -13.80 -12.51 -1.89
CA GLU A 157 -13.52 -12.61 -3.32
C GLU A 157 -12.17 -11.95 -3.65
N ALA A 158 -11.71 -12.14 -4.89
CA ALA A 158 -10.51 -11.50 -5.43
C ALA A 158 -10.87 -10.49 -6.52
N ALA A 159 -10.09 -9.42 -6.65
CA ALA A 159 -10.24 -8.46 -7.74
C ALA A 159 -8.90 -7.95 -8.28
N THR A 160 -8.96 -7.28 -9.42
CA THR A 160 -7.87 -6.52 -10.03
C THR A 160 -8.35 -5.15 -10.51
N VAL A 161 -7.42 -4.24 -10.78
CA VAL A 161 -7.68 -2.92 -11.36
C VAL A 161 -7.10 -2.86 -12.77
N LEU A 162 -7.94 -2.56 -13.76
CA LEU A 162 -7.52 -2.30 -15.14
C LEU A 162 -7.53 -0.79 -15.39
N CYS A 163 -6.35 -0.23 -15.68
CA CYS A 163 -6.22 1.12 -16.23
C CYS A 163 -6.11 1.03 -17.75
N ASP A 164 -7.11 1.52 -18.46
CA ASP A 164 -7.14 1.54 -19.92
C ASP A 164 -8.03 2.69 -20.42
N SER A 165 -7.59 3.36 -21.49
CA SER A 165 -8.37 4.39 -22.19
C SER A 165 -8.90 5.49 -21.25
N ASN A 166 -8.03 5.99 -20.36
CA ASN A 166 -8.34 6.98 -19.32
C ASN A 166 -9.46 6.54 -18.35
N LYS A 167 -9.65 5.23 -18.15
CA LYS A 167 -10.64 4.67 -17.24
C LYS A 167 -9.99 3.66 -16.29
N LEU A 168 -10.37 3.75 -15.02
CA LEU A 168 -10.11 2.73 -14.02
C LEU A 168 -11.32 1.80 -13.92
N ARG A 169 -11.11 0.51 -14.17
CA ARG A 169 -12.14 -0.52 -14.07
C ARG A 169 -11.74 -1.52 -12.99
N LEU A 170 -12.66 -1.76 -12.06
CA LEU A 170 -12.52 -2.80 -11.04
C LEU A 170 -13.10 -4.10 -11.61
N ILE A 171 -12.27 -5.13 -11.68
CA ILE A 171 -12.65 -6.43 -12.25
C ILE A 171 -12.56 -7.45 -11.14
N ARG A 172 -13.71 -8.01 -10.75
CA ARG A 172 -13.76 -9.15 -9.85
C ARG A 172 -13.32 -10.41 -10.60
N LEU A 173 -12.46 -11.20 -9.98
CA LEU A 173 -11.97 -12.45 -10.51
C LEU A 173 -12.87 -13.60 -10.03
N ASP A 174 -13.32 -14.43 -10.97
CA ASP A 174 -13.94 -15.70 -10.61
C ASP A 174 -12.83 -16.68 -10.21
N THR A 175 -12.97 -17.24 -9.02
CA THR A 175 -12.00 -18.19 -8.45
C THR A 175 -12.68 -19.49 -8.03
N SER A 176 -13.95 -19.67 -8.39
CA SER A 176 -14.63 -20.95 -8.25
C SER A 176 -13.96 -21.98 -9.16
N SER A 177 -13.48 -23.07 -8.56
CA SER A 177 -12.83 -24.20 -9.23
C SER A 177 -13.75 -25.40 -9.26
#